data_AF-A0A8C5I6G3-F1
#
_entry.id   AF-A0A8C5I6G3-F1
#
_cell.length_a   1.000
_cell.length_b   1.000
_cell.length_c   1.000
_cell.angle_alpha   90.00
_cell.angle_beta   90.00
_cell.angle_gamma   90.00
#
_symmetry.space_group_name_H-M   'P 1'
#
loop_
_entity.id
_entity.type
_entity.pdbx_description
1 polymer ?
#
loop_
_entity_poly.entity_id
_entity_poly.type
_entity_poly.pdbx_seq_one_letter_code
_entity_poly.pdbx_strand_id
1 'polypeptide(L)'
;MPPKKKGSGKKPPKSKTPVLINGLTKEEMSKEQMEELIVQLREELDREREERNYFQLERDKIQTFWEVTKRKLEEAQAEVKTVEKNIEEDEERHLVEIKVYKQKMKHLLCEHHNTIAELKERDLTSARQTHKEQEELEAELCEEMRTITMKTLNFEIETLFNELTLKHEEEMRLTNEKWEKQFTDIRAEKEEKLQKMKDELSNWRKSRISETRHQWNSHLSALKQDHNNSLRDAQLFIDEVEETKKRSAALKDVIEKMKIKELKNLEQEKKALESNFHKVRLSNQSSLLNVKMEIWMENGHFFI
;
A
#
# COMPACT_ATOMS: atom_id res chain seq x y z
N MET A 1 -127.47 53.98 8.52
CA MET A 1 -128.86 53.86 9.01
C MET A 1 -129.22 55.13 9.79
N PRO A 2 -130.17 55.98 9.34
CA PRO A 2 -131.11 56.61 10.26
C PRO A 2 -132.19 55.56 10.63
N PRO A 3 -132.94 55.61 11.76
CA PRO A 3 -133.78 56.77 12.11
C PRO A 3 -134.14 56.96 13.62
N LYS A 4 -134.75 58.09 13.98
CA LYS A 4 -136.12 58.13 14.56
C LYS A 4 -136.60 59.55 14.86
N LYS A 5 -137.72 59.92 14.24
CA LYS A 5 -138.65 60.96 14.68
C LYS A 5 -139.50 60.45 15.84
N LYS A 6 -139.67 61.27 16.88
CA LYS A 6 -140.77 61.33 17.87
C LYS A 6 -140.67 62.74 18.47
N GLY A 7 -141.70 63.50 18.75
CA GLY A 7 -143.14 63.31 18.66
C GLY A 7 -143.76 64.68 18.95
N SER A 8 -144.93 64.89 18.37
CA SER A 8 -145.75 66.09 18.49
C SER A 8 -146.11 66.43 19.94
N GLY A 9 -145.79 67.66 20.37
CA GLY A 9 -146.38 68.31 21.54
C GLY A 9 -147.16 69.55 21.09
N LYS A 10 -148.47 69.40 20.88
CA LYS A 10 -149.43 70.51 20.75
C LYS A 10 -149.50 71.25 22.09
N LYS A 11 -149.28 72.57 22.06
CA LYS A 11 -149.61 73.53 23.13
C LYS A 11 -150.42 74.69 22.53
N PRO A 12 -151.24 75.39 23.33
CA PRO A 12 -152.55 75.95 22.95
C PRO A 12 -152.47 77.22 22.10
N PRO A 13 -153.58 77.65 21.43
CA PRO A 13 -153.60 78.89 20.67
C PRO A 13 -153.56 80.06 21.66
N LYS A 14 -152.36 80.57 21.95
CA LYS A 14 -152.22 81.88 22.57
C LYS A 14 -152.63 82.90 21.52
N SER A 15 -153.72 83.59 21.84
CA SER A 15 -154.18 84.86 21.28
C SER A 15 -153.07 85.60 20.53
N LYS A 16 -153.36 86.03 19.30
CA LYS A 16 -152.58 87.08 18.62
C LYS A 16 -152.51 88.29 19.56
N THR A 17 -151.47 88.36 20.38
CA THR A 17 -151.00 89.62 20.93
C THR A 17 -150.68 90.51 19.74
N PRO A 18 -151.07 91.80 19.74
CA PRO A 18 -150.67 92.69 18.68
C PRO A 18 -149.15 92.59 18.56
N VAL A 19 -148.65 92.36 17.34
CA VAL A 19 -147.21 92.51 17.08
C VAL A 19 -146.91 93.97 17.33
N LEU A 20 -146.42 94.26 18.54
CA LEU A 20 -145.92 95.57 18.92
C LEU A 20 -144.63 95.79 18.13
N ILE A 21 -144.73 96.57 17.06
CA ILE A 21 -143.54 97.09 16.37
C ILE A 21 -143.24 98.41 17.08
N ASN A 22 -142.15 98.46 17.84
CA ASN A 22 -141.75 99.61 18.68
C ASN A 22 -142.86 100.16 19.61
N GLY A 23 -143.69 99.29 20.19
CA GLY A 23 -144.63 99.70 21.24
C GLY A 23 -145.94 100.36 20.77
N LEU A 24 -146.25 100.42 19.47
CA LEU A 24 -147.49 100.97 18.92
C LEU A 24 -148.32 99.93 18.13
N THR A 25 -149.65 100.09 18.14
CA THR A 25 -150.61 99.27 17.38
C THR A 25 -150.81 99.78 15.95
N LYS A 26 -151.07 98.85 15.01
CA LYS A 26 -151.12 99.05 13.54
C LYS A 26 -152.06 100.17 13.05
N GLU A 27 -152.95 100.66 13.90
CA GLU A 27 -154.04 101.59 13.56
C GLU A 27 -153.78 103.05 14.01
N GLU A 28 -152.64 103.35 14.66
CA GLU A 28 -152.27 104.72 15.11
C GLU A 28 -151.03 105.31 14.40
N MET A 29 -150.42 104.56 13.48
CA MET A 29 -149.25 105.02 12.71
C MET A 29 -149.72 105.75 11.43
N SER A 30 -149.29 107.01 11.22
CA SER A 30 -149.47 107.70 9.93
C SER A 30 -148.81 106.92 8.79
N LYS A 31 -149.33 107.02 7.56
CA LYS A 31 -148.79 106.32 6.37
C LYS A 31 -147.28 106.52 6.21
N GLU A 32 -146.80 107.74 6.46
CA GLU A 32 -145.37 108.11 6.40
C GLU A 32 -144.54 107.42 7.49
N GLN A 33 -145.07 107.28 8.71
CA GLN A 33 -144.38 106.59 9.81
C GLN A 33 -144.35 105.07 9.60
N MET A 34 -145.37 104.51 8.94
CA MET A 34 -145.36 103.11 8.50
C MET A 34 -144.33 102.89 7.39
N GLU A 35 -144.19 103.83 6.45
CA GLU A 35 -143.15 103.79 5.40
C GLU A 35 -141.73 103.90 5.99
N GLU A 36 -141.50 104.79 6.95
CA GLU A 36 -140.21 104.87 7.68
C GLU A 36 -139.89 103.60 8.46
N LEU A 37 -140.87 103.01 9.18
CA LEU A 37 -140.65 101.73 9.86
C LEU A 37 -140.36 100.59 8.87
N ILE A 38 -140.97 100.61 7.68
CA ILE A 38 -140.66 99.64 6.61
C ILE A 38 -139.22 99.82 6.12
N VAL A 39 -138.75 101.06 5.96
CA VAL A 39 -137.36 101.36 5.58
C VAL A 39 -136.39 100.92 6.68
N GLN A 40 -136.64 101.29 7.94
CA GLN A 40 -135.83 100.86 9.08
C GLN A 40 -135.76 99.34 9.21
N LEU A 41 -136.89 98.63 9.08
CA LEU A 41 -136.91 97.16 9.13
C LEU A 41 -136.18 96.52 7.94
N ARG A 42 -136.16 97.16 6.76
CA ARG A 42 -135.38 96.69 5.61
C ARG A 42 -133.89 96.92 5.83
N GLU A 43 -133.50 98.07 6.35
CA GLU A 43 -132.12 98.37 6.73
C GLU A 43 -131.63 97.44 7.84
N GLU A 44 -132.46 97.14 8.85
CA GLU A 44 -132.14 96.16 9.90
C GLU A 44 -132.00 94.75 9.31
N LEU A 45 -132.88 94.37 8.37
CA LEU A 45 -132.81 93.08 7.68
C LEU A 45 -131.54 92.97 6.83
N ASP A 46 -131.17 94.04 6.12
CA ASP A 46 -129.98 94.06 5.29
C ASP A 46 -128.69 94.11 6.14
N ARG A 47 -128.67 94.84 7.27
CA ARG A 47 -127.60 94.76 8.28
C ARG A 47 -127.43 93.35 8.83
N GLU A 48 -128.52 92.72 9.28
CA GLU A 48 -128.51 91.32 9.76
C GLU A 48 -128.04 90.33 8.68
N ARG A 49 -128.33 90.59 7.41
CA ARG A 49 -127.82 89.79 6.28
C ARG A 49 -126.32 90.01 6.08
N GLU A 50 -125.85 91.24 6.12
CA GLU A 50 -124.43 91.59 6.03
C GLU A 50 -123.63 91.00 7.19
N GLU A 51 -124.13 91.10 8.42
CA GLU A 51 -123.54 90.49 9.61
C GLU A 51 -123.50 88.97 9.49
N ARG A 52 -124.59 88.32 9.08
CA ARG A 52 -124.60 86.87 8.81
C ARG A 52 -123.56 86.49 7.77
N ASN A 53 -123.48 87.23 6.67
CA ASN A 53 -122.51 86.98 5.60
C ASN A 53 -121.07 87.17 6.11
N TYR A 54 -120.83 88.20 6.92
CA TYR A 54 -119.54 88.44 7.57
C TYR A 54 -119.14 87.30 8.50
N PHE A 55 -120.03 86.87 9.40
CA PHE A 55 -119.78 85.73 10.30
C PHE A 55 -119.60 84.42 9.53
N GLN A 56 -120.30 84.25 8.42
CA GLN A 56 -120.16 83.09 7.54
C GLN A 56 -118.77 83.06 6.87
N LEU A 57 -118.30 84.20 6.33
CA LEU A 57 -116.96 84.32 5.76
C LEU A 57 -115.87 84.13 6.81
N GLU A 58 -116.01 84.71 8.02
CA GLU A 58 -115.04 84.51 9.09
C GLU A 58 -115.02 83.05 9.57
N ARG A 59 -116.18 82.38 9.66
CA ARG A 59 -116.23 80.94 9.98
C ARG A 59 -115.53 80.11 8.91
N ASP A 60 -115.79 80.35 7.63
CA ASP A 60 -115.18 79.59 6.54
C ASP A 60 -113.66 79.86 6.43
N LYS A 61 -113.23 81.09 6.76
CA LYS A 61 -111.81 81.46 6.90
C LYS A 61 -111.15 80.74 8.07
N ILE A 62 -111.78 80.72 9.25
CA ILE A 62 -111.30 79.95 10.42
C ILE A 62 -111.22 78.46 10.08
N GLN A 63 -112.24 77.92 9.40
CA GLN A 63 -112.27 76.52 8.97
C GLN A 63 -111.12 76.22 8.01
N THR A 64 -110.87 77.09 7.02
CA THR A 64 -109.75 76.95 6.07
C THR A 64 -108.40 76.99 6.80
N PHE A 65 -108.21 77.93 7.73
CA PHE A 65 -106.99 77.99 8.54
C PHE A 65 -106.82 76.74 9.40
N TRP A 66 -107.90 76.22 9.99
CA TRP A 66 -107.88 74.99 10.76
C TRP A 66 -107.47 73.79 9.90
N GLU A 67 -108.06 73.64 8.71
CA GLU A 67 -107.72 72.56 7.77
C GLU A 67 -106.28 72.66 7.28
N VAL A 68 -105.80 73.86 6.94
CA VAL A 68 -104.41 74.09 6.55
C VAL A 68 -103.45 73.78 7.68
N THR A 69 -103.73 74.24 8.89
CA THR A 69 -102.87 74.00 10.06
C THR A 69 -102.86 72.53 10.44
N LYS A 70 -104.01 71.86 10.39
CA LYS A 70 -104.13 70.42 10.62
C LYS A 70 -103.30 69.62 9.60
N ARG A 71 -103.41 69.93 8.31
CA ARG A 71 -102.61 69.26 7.27
C ARG A 71 -101.11 69.50 7.47
N LYS A 72 -100.69 70.73 7.78
CA LYS A 72 -99.29 71.04 8.08
C LYS A 72 -98.78 70.29 9.31
N LEU A 73 -99.61 70.11 10.32
CA LEU A 73 -99.28 69.31 11.49
C LEU A 73 -99.12 67.82 11.12
N GLU A 74 -100.05 67.28 10.31
CA GLU A 74 -99.97 65.89 9.82
C GLU A 74 -98.73 65.66 8.94
N GLU A 75 -98.40 66.62 8.05
CA GLU A 75 -97.18 66.61 7.23
C GLU A 75 -95.92 66.63 8.10
N ALA A 76 -95.83 67.55 9.07
CA ALA A 76 -94.69 67.62 9.98
C ALA A 76 -94.56 66.34 10.84
N GLN A 77 -95.67 65.77 11.31
CA GLN A 77 -95.65 64.50 12.05
C GLN A 77 -95.19 63.33 11.18
N ALA A 78 -95.57 63.30 9.90
CA ALA A 78 -95.12 62.28 8.96
C ALA A 78 -93.62 62.44 8.64
N GLU A 79 -93.14 63.67 8.50
CA GLU A 79 -91.72 63.98 8.29
C GLU A 79 -90.88 63.55 9.49
N VAL A 80 -91.31 63.88 10.72
CA VAL A 80 -90.64 63.43 11.96
C VAL A 80 -90.54 61.91 12.01
N LYS A 81 -91.63 61.17 11.77
CA LYS A 81 -91.62 59.69 11.75
C LYS A 81 -90.69 59.13 10.67
N THR A 82 -90.61 59.79 9.52
CA THR A 82 -89.73 59.38 8.42
C THR A 82 -88.27 59.58 8.82
N VAL A 83 -87.95 60.71 9.45
CA VAL A 83 -86.60 60.99 9.95
C VAL A 83 -86.23 60.03 11.08
N GLU A 84 -87.11 59.75 12.04
CA GLU A 84 -86.90 58.77 13.12
C GLU A 84 -86.59 57.38 12.56
N LYS A 85 -87.37 56.92 11.57
CA LYS A 85 -87.13 55.65 10.88
C LYS A 85 -85.79 55.65 10.13
N ASN A 86 -85.44 56.74 9.47
CA ASN A 86 -84.16 56.86 8.78
C ASN A 86 -82.98 56.82 9.76
N ILE A 87 -83.11 57.44 10.94
CA ILE A 87 -82.11 57.39 12.01
C ILE A 87 -81.95 55.94 12.51
N GLU A 88 -83.06 55.25 12.81
CA GLU A 88 -83.04 53.85 13.26
C GLU A 88 -82.37 52.93 12.22
N GLU A 89 -82.75 53.06 10.94
CA GLU A 89 -82.11 52.28 9.87
C GLU A 89 -80.62 52.59 9.71
N ASP A 90 -80.19 53.83 9.96
CA ASP A 90 -78.79 54.22 9.88
C ASP A 90 -77.98 53.67 11.05
N GLU A 91 -78.54 53.70 12.26
CA GLU A 91 -77.96 53.05 13.44
C GLU A 91 -77.80 51.54 13.22
N GLU A 92 -78.82 50.87 12.66
CA GLU A 92 -78.73 49.45 12.32
C GLU A 92 -77.62 49.18 11.27
N ARG A 93 -77.55 49.99 10.22
CA ARG A 93 -76.49 49.90 9.19
C ARG A 93 -75.11 50.06 9.82
N HIS A 94 -74.92 51.07 10.67
CA HIS A 94 -73.66 51.31 11.37
C HIS A 94 -73.29 50.15 12.30
N LEU A 95 -74.25 49.56 13.03
CA LEU A 95 -73.99 48.39 13.87
C LEU A 95 -73.55 47.17 13.06
N VAL A 96 -74.14 46.94 11.89
CA VAL A 96 -73.73 45.88 10.97
C VAL A 96 -72.33 46.15 10.43
N GLU A 97 -72.02 47.38 10.04
CA GLU A 97 -70.71 47.78 9.54
C GLU A 97 -69.61 47.58 10.60
N ILE A 98 -69.86 47.97 11.85
CA ILE A 98 -68.95 47.71 12.99
C ILE A 98 -68.70 46.20 13.15
N LYS A 99 -69.73 45.37 13.05
CA LYS A 99 -69.58 43.90 13.14
C LYS A 99 -68.74 43.34 11.98
N VAL A 100 -68.95 43.83 10.76
CA VAL A 100 -68.16 43.42 9.58
C VAL A 100 -66.70 43.82 9.75
N TYR A 101 -66.40 45.06 10.17
CA TYR A 101 -65.02 45.48 10.41
C TYR A 101 -64.36 44.69 11.54
N LYS A 102 -65.09 44.38 12.62
CA LYS A 102 -64.58 43.51 13.70
C LYS A 102 -64.22 42.12 13.17
N GLN A 103 -65.06 41.53 12.31
CA GLN A 103 -64.78 40.23 11.71
C GLN A 103 -63.59 40.30 10.74
N LYS A 104 -63.48 41.36 9.92
CA LYS A 104 -62.32 41.60 9.04
C LYS A 104 -61.02 41.70 9.84
N MET A 105 -61.04 42.44 10.95
CA MET A 105 -59.89 42.56 11.85
C MET A 105 -59.50 41.20 12.45
N LYS A 106 -60.48 40.41 12.92
CA LYS A 106 -60.23 39.06 13.43
C LYS A 106 -59.61 38.15 12.37
N HIS A 107 -60.14 38.17 11.14
CA HIS A 107 -59.59 37.39 10.04
C HIS A 107 -58.15 37.80 9.74
N LEU A 108 -57.88 39.10 9.61
CA LEU A 108 -56.53 39.62 9.34
C LEU A 108 -55.52 39.20 10.43
N LEU A 109 -55.91 39.26 11.70
CA LEU A 109 -55.06 38.80 12.80
C LEU A 109 -54.80 37.29 12.73
N CYS A 110 -55.80 36.48 12.39
CA CYS A 110 -55.62 35.04 12.19
C CYS A 110 -54.70 34.75 11.00
N GLU A 111 -54.88 35.42 9.87
CA GLU A 111 -54.02 35.29 8.69
C GLU A 111 -52.57 35.63 9.01
N HIS A 112 -52.32 36.76 9.68
CA HIS A 112 -50.99 37.14 10.12
C HIS A 112 -50.38 36.12 11.10
N HIS A 113 -51.16 35.63 12.06
CA HIS A 113 -50.69 34.61 13.00
C HIS A 113 -50.31 33.31 12.28
N ASN A 114 -51.15 32.85 11.35
CA ASN A 114 -50.88 31.65 10.55
C ASN A 114 -49.63 31.84 9.69
N THR A 115 -49.52 32.97 9.00
CA THR A 115 -48.34 33.29 8.17
C THR A 115 -47.05 33.28 9.00
N ILE A 116 -47.08 33.87 10.20
CA ILE A 116 -45.93 33.85 11.12
C ILE A 116 -45.62 32.42 11.59
N ALA A 117 -46.63 31.61 11.88
CA ALA A 117 -46.45 30.22 12.30
C ALA A 117 -45.81 29.39 11.17
N GLU A 118 -46.32 29.51 9.94
CA GLU A 118 -45.78 28.84 8.76
C GLU A 118 -44.34 29.27 8.45
N LEU A 119 -44.03 30.57 8.56
CA LEU A 119 -42.66 31.06 8.39
C LEU A 119 -41.72 30.47 9.43
N LYS A 120 -42.12 30.45 10.71
CA LYS A 120 -41.31 29.85 11.77
C LYS A 120 -41.10 28.36 11.57
N GLU A 121 -42.13 27.63 11.15
CA GLU A 121 -42.00 26.21 10.83
C GLU A 121 -41.06 25.97 9.64
N ARG A 122 -41.18 26.79 8.59
CA ARG A 122 -40.28 26.76 7.43
C ARG A 122 -38.83 27.03 7.83
N ASP A 123 -38.60 28.03 8.67
CA ASP A 123 -37.25 28.36 9.15
C ASP A 123 -36.66 27.23 10.00
N LEU A 124 -37.46 26.64 10.91
CA LEU A 124 -37.03 25.51 11.73
C LEU A 124 -36.74 24.25 10.90
N THR A 125 -37.58 23.94 9.92
CA THR A 125 -37.40 22.78 9.02
C THR A 125 -36.19 22.98 8.12
N SER A 126 -36.00 24.19 7.56
CA SER A 126 -34.81 24.57 6.81
C SER A 126 -33.53 24.43 7.65
N ALA A 127 -33.51 25.02 8.85
CA ALA A 127 -32.36 24.94 9.76
C ALA A 127 -32.03 23.50 10.17
N ARG A 128 -33.06 22.67 10.39
CA ARG A 128 -32.88 21.24 10.68
C ARG A 128 -32.31 20.48 9.50
N GLN A 129 -32.75 20.78 8.28
CA GLN A 129 -32.24 20.17 7.07
C GLN A 129 -30.77 20.55 6.86
N THR A 130 -30.42 21.84 6.97
CA THR A 130 -29.02 22.29 6.85
C THR A 130 -28.12 21.68 7.92
N HIS A 131 -28.62 21.53 9.15
CA HIS A 131 -27.86 20.88 10.22
C HIS A 131 -27.60 19.40 9.93
N LYS A 132 -28.61 18.68 9.43
CA LYS A 132 -28.47 17.27 9.04
C LYS A 132 -27.48 17.09 7.90
N GLU A 133 -27.55 17.96 6.88
CA GLU A 133 -26.58 17.97 5.78
C GLU A 133 -25.16 18.25 6.28
N GLN A 134 -24.99 19.18 7.22
CA GLN A 134 -23.70 19.45 7.85
C GLN A 134 -23.18 18.25 8.64
N GLU A 135 -24.01 17.59 9.46
CA GLU A 135 -23.63 16.38 10.20
C GLU A 135 -23.19 15.24 9.27
N GLU A 136 -23.89 15.06 8.14
CA GLU A 136 -23.54 14.07 7.12
C GLU A 136 -22.18 14.38 6.48
N LEU A 137 -21.94 15.63 6.08
CA LEU A 137 -20.65 16.07 5.52
C LEU A 137 -19.49 15.96 6.53
N GLU A 138 -19.72 16.28 7.80
CA GLU A 138 -18.72 16.12 8.86
C GLU A 138 -18.37 14.64 9.11
N ALA A 139 -19.38 13.75 9.06
CA ALA A 139 -19.17 12.32 9.18
C ALA A 139 -18.35 11.75 8.01
N GLU A 140 -18.69 12.15 6.77
CA GLU A 140 -17.95 11.77 5.57
C GLU A 140 -16.49 12.24 5.64
N LEU A 141 -16.26 13.50 5.98
CA LEU A 141 -14.91 14.06 6.13
C LEU A 141 -14.11 13.34 7.22
N CYS A 142 -14.73 12.97 8.33
CA CYS A 142 -14.08 12.19 9.38
C CYS A 142 -13.64 10.80 8.88
N GLU A 143 -14.49 10.10 8.13
CA GLU A 143 -14.16 8.80 7.54
C GLU A 143 -13.05 8.90 6.48
N GLU A 144 -13.09 9.93 5.63
CA GLU A 144 -12.02 10.19 4.67
C GLU A 144 -10.69 10.47 5.37
N MET A 145 -10.69 11.30 6.42
CA MET A 145 -9.49 11.61 7.20
C MET A 145 -8.91 10.38 7.88
N ARG A 146 -9.76 9.52 8.46
CA ARG A 146 -9.34 8.21 9.02
C ARG A 146 -8.71 7.32 7.95
N THR A 147 -9.35 7.24 6.79
CA THR A 147 -8.88 6.43 5.66
C THR A 147 -7.52 6.91 5.16
N ILE A 148 -7.34 8.23 5.00
CA ILE A 148 -6.07 8.82 4.58
C ILE A 148 -4.99 8.54 5.63
N THR A 149 -5.29 8.76 6.91
CA THR A 149 -4.34 8.53 8.01
C THR A 149 -3.90 7.07 8.07
N MET A 150 -4.84 6.12 7.92
CA MET A 150 -4.51 4.69 7.84
C MET A 150 -3.64 4.36 6.62
N LYS A 151 -3.94 4.93 5.45
CA LYS A 151 -3.12 4.74 4.24
C LYS A 151 -1.70 5.26 4.43
N THR A 152 -1.54 6.46 5.01
CA THR A 152 -0.23 7.05 5.31
C THR A 152 0.55 6.19 6.29
N LEU A 153 -0.08 5.77 7.39
CA LEU A 153 0.57 4.92 8.38
C LEU A 153 0.98 3.56 7.80
N ASN A 154 0.11 2.93 7.00
CA ASN A 154 0.43 1.67 6.33
C ASN A 154 1.60 1.83 5.36
N PHE A 155 1.63 2.93 4.61
CA PHE A 155 2.76 3.24 3.72
C PHE A 155 4.06 3.44 4.52
N GLU A 156 4.03 4.16 5.65
CA GLU A 156 5.19 4.33 6.54
C GLU A 156 5.67 3.01 7.14
N ILE A 157 4.75 2.11 7.52
CA ILE A 157 5.09 0.78 8.00
C ILE A 157 5.74 -0.06 6.89
N GLU A 158 5.17 -0.01 5.68
CA GLU A 158 5.66 -0.75 4.52
C GLU A 158 7.05 -0.26 4.08
N THR A 159 7.29 1.05 4.08
CA THR A 159 8.63 1.61 3.78
C THR A 159 9.65 1.18 4.82
N LEU A 160 9.31 1.28 6.11
CA LEU A 160 10.20 0.86 7.21
C LEU A 160 10.48 -0.66 7.16
N PHE A 161 9.47 -1.47 6.84
CA PHE A 161 9.63 -2.92 6.66
C PHE A 161 10.56 -3.24 5.49
N ASN A 162 10.40 -2.57 4.35
CA ASN A 162 11.27 -2.75 3.19
C ASN A 162 12.71 -2.33 3.49
N GLU A 163 12.92 -1.19 4.17
CA GLU A 163 14.24 -0.76 4.61
C GLU A 163 14.91 -1.77 5.55
N LEU A 164 14.16 -2.31 6.52
CA LEU A 164 14.66 -3.31 7.45
C LEU A 164 15.01 -4.62 6.73
N THR A 165 14.19 -5.03 5.77
CA THR A 165 14.43 -6.22 4.94
C THR A 165 15.70 -6.06 4.12
N LEU A 166 15.87 -4.91 3.45
CA LEU A 166 17.09 -4.61 2.69
C LEU A 166 18.36 -4.61 3.56
N LYS A 167 18.28 -4.02 4.77
CA LYS A 167 19.40 -4.06 5.74
C LYS A 167 19.73 -5.49 6.15
N HIS A 168 18.72 -6.30 6.43
CA HIS A 168 18.90 -7.70 6.79
C HIS A 168 19.54 -8.51 5.65
N GLU A 169 19.05 -8.33 4.42
CA GLU A 169 19.62 -8.98 3.23
C GLU A 169 21.10 -8.61 3.03
N GLU A 170 21.44 -7.33 3.21
CA GLU A 170 22.82 -6.85 3.13
C GLU A 170 23.71 -7.46 4.23
N GLU A 171 23.24 -7.50 5.48
CA GLU A 171 23.97 -8.16 6.58
C GLU A 171 24.18 -9.65 6.33
N MET A 172 23.16 -10.34 5.81
CA MET A 172 23.24 -11.75 5.45
C MET A 172 24.23 -11.97 4.30
N ARG A 173 24.22 -11.12 3.28
CA ARG A 173 25.18 -11.14 2.17
C ARG A 173 26.60 -10.96 2.66
N LEU A 174 26.88 -9.93 3.44
CA LEU A 174 28.21 -9.66 4.01
C LEU A 174 28.70 -10.80 4.90
N THR A 175 27.80 -11.39 5.69
CA THR A 175 28.12 -12.54 6.54
C THR A 175 28.46 -13.77 5.69
N ASN A 176 27.68 -14.05 4.65
CA ASN A 176 27.94 -15.15 3.72
C ASN A 176 29.28 -14.96 2.98
N GLU A 177 29.57 -13.76 2.48
CA GLU A 177 30.84 -13.44 1.83
C GLU A 177 32.04 -13.64 2.76
N LYS A 178 31.90 -13.22 4.03
CA LYS A 178 32.93 -13.45 5.05
C LYS A 178 33.17 -14.94 5.28
N TRP A 179 32.11 -15.74 5.41
CA TRP A 179 32.24 -17.19 5.61
C TRP A 179 32.81 -17.87 4.37
N GLU A 180 32.35 -17.51 3.18
CA GLU A 180 32.84 -18.07 1.93
C GLU A 180 34.34 -17.81 1.76
N LYS A 181 34.80 -16.58 2.06
CA LYS A 181 36.22 -16.26 2.10
C LYS A 181 36.99 -17.10 3.11
N GLN A 182 36.48 -17.26 4.33
CA GLN A 182 37.11 -18.13 5.34
C GLN A 182 37.19 -19.59 4.87
N PHE A 183 36.13 -20.10 4.23
CA PHE A 183 36.12 -21.45 3.66
C PHE A 183 37.14 -21.59 2.54
N THR A 184 37.27 -20.61 1.64
CA THR A 184 38.26 -20.64 0.56
C THR A 184 39.69 -20.57 1.11
N ASP A 185 39.94 -19.73 2.12
CA ASP A 185 41.25 -19.57 2.74
C ASP A 185 41.67 -20.87 3.46
N ILE A 186 40.78 -21.47 4.25
CA ILE A 186 41.04 -22.77 4.90
C ILE A 186 41.27 -23.86 3.86
N ARG A 187 40.47 -23.91 2.79
CA ARG A 187 40.65 -24.90 1.72
C ARG A 187 42.02 -24.75 1.06
N ALA A 188 42.42 -23.52 0.74
CA ALA A 188 43.73 -23.24 0.16
C ALA A 188 44.88 -23.66 1.09
N GLU A 189 44.78 -23.34 2.39
CA GLU A 189 45.77 -23.75 3.40
C GLU A 189 45.90 -25.28 3.50
N LYS A 190 44.77 -26.00 3.48
CA LYS A 190 44.78 -27.47 3.51
C LYS A 190 45.35 -28.07 2.22
N GLU A 191 45.02 -27.51 1.07
CA GLU A 191 45.57 -27.97 -0.22
C GLU A 191 47.08 -27.72 -0.29
N GLU A 192 47.56 -26.56 0.17
CA GLU A 192 49.00 -26.26 0.24
C GLU A 192 49.73 -27.26 1.15
N LYS A 193 49.17 -27.56 2.33
CA LYS A 193 49.72 -28.57 3.24
C LYS A 193 49.75 -29.96 2.60
N LEU A 194 48.69 -30.35 1.91
CA LEU A 194 48.63 -31.62 1.19
C LEU A 194 49.70 -31.68 0.09
N GLN A 195 49.89 -30.60 -0.65
CA GLN A 195 50.89 -30.51 -1.71
C GLN A 195 52.31 -30.60 -1.15
N LYS A 196 52.62 -29.87 -0.07
CA LYS A 196 53.92 -29.98 0.63
C LYS A 196 54.22 -31.41 1.07
N MET A 197 53.24 -32.10 1.67
CA MET A 197 53.40 -33.49 2.08
C MET A 197 53.63 -34.44 0.89
N LYS A 198 52.94 -34.22 -0.24
CA LYS A 198 53.18 -34.99 -1.49
C LYS A 198 54.59 -34.75 -2.02
N ASP A 199 55.06 -33.50 -2.00
CA ASP A 199 56.38 -33.12 -2.49
C ASP A 199 57.49 -33.67 -1.59
N GLU A 200 57.34 -33.59 -0.27
CA GLU A 200 58.24 -34.21 0.71
C GLU A 200 58.36 -35.72 0.51
N LEU A 201 57.22 -36.42 0.35
CA LEU A 201 57.22 -37.86 0.08
C LEU A 201 57.88 -38.21 -1.26
N SER A 202 57.64 -37.41 -2.30
CA SER A 202 58.27 -37.53 -3.60
C SER A 202 59.79 -37.33 -3.51
N ASN A 203 60.23 -36.31 -2.79
CA ASN A 203 61.64 -36.02 -2.55
C ASN A 203 62.31 -37.12 -1.73
N TRP A 204 61.67 -37.61 -0.66
CA TRP A 204 62.17 -38.72 0.13
C TRP A 204 62.35 -39.99 -0.72
N ARG A 205 61.36 -40.31 -1.57
CA ARG A 205 61.45 -41.42 -2.54
C ARG A 205 62.60 -41.21 -3.52
N LYS A 206 62.74 -40.03 -4.12
CA LYS A 206 63.83 -39.70 -5.05
C LYS A 206 65.20 -39.83 -4.37
N SER A 207 65.36 -39.29 -3.17
CA SER A 207 66.59 -39.38 -2.38
C SER A 207 66.92 -40.83 -2.03
N ARG A 208 65.94 -41.64 -1.58
CA ARG A 208 66.14 -43.07 -1.30
C ARG A 208 66.58 -43.85 -2.55
N ILE A 209 65.97 -43.58 -3.71
CA ILE A 209 66.36 -44.19 -4.98
C ILE A 209 67.78 -43.76 -5.37
N SER A 210 68.11 -42.47 -5.21
CA SER A 210 69.45 -41.95 -5.52
C SER A 210 70.52 -42.55 -4.62
N GLU A 211 70.25 -42.66 -3.32
CA GLU A 211 71.15 -43.29 -2.35
C GLU A 211 71.39 -44.75 -2.69
N THR A 212 70.32 -45.51 -2.95
CA THR A 212 70.42 -46.92 -3.36
C THR A 212 71.21 -47.06 -4.67
N ARG A 213 70.98 -46.17 -5.63
CA ARG A 213 71.72 -46.12 -6.90
C ARG A 213 73.19 -45.78 -6.67
N HIS A 214 73.51 -44.86 -5.76
CA HIS A 214 74.87 -44.50 -5.41
C HIS A 214 75.60 -45.68 -4.74
N GLN A 215 74.95 -46.36 -3.78
CA GLN A 215 75.45 -47.58 -3.15
C GLN A 215 75.72 -48.67 -4.20
N TRP A 216 74.77 -48.93 -5.09
CA TRP A 216 74.93 -49.90 -6.17
C TRP A 216 76.08 -49.53 -7.13
N ASN A 217 76.20 -48.25 -7.51
CA ASN A 217 77.29 -47.77 -8.34
C ASN A 217 78.65 -47.87 -7.66
N SER A 218 78.71 -47.63 -6.34
CA SER A 218 79.91 -47.80 -5.53
C SER A 218 80.33 -49.27 -5.46
N HIS A 219 79.39 -50.18 -5.16
CA HIS A 219 79.62 -51.62 -5.20
C HIS A 219 80.08 -52.10 -6.59
N LEU A 220 79.45 -51.61 -7.66
CA LEU A 220 79.85 -51.92 -9.04
C LEU A 220 81.28 -51.43 -9.34
N SER A 221 81.65 -50.25 -8.83
CA SER A 221 83.00 -49.70 -9.01
C SER A 221 84.06 -50.48 -8.24
N ALA A 222 83.76 -50.87 -7.00
CA ALA A 222 84.62 -51.73 -6.20
C ALA A 222 84.82 -53.11 -6.88
N LEU A 223 83.74 -53.75 -7.34
CA LEU A 223 83.82 -55.02 -8.06
C LEU A 223 84.64 -54.89 -9.36
N LYS A 224 84.47 -53.80 -10.11
CA LYS A 224 85.30 -53.53 -11.29
C LYS A 224 86.77 -53.37 -10.93
N GLN A 225 87.08 -52.72 -9.80
CA GLN A 225 88.45 -52.56 -9.32
C GLN A 225 89.05 -53.91 -8.89
N ASP A 226 88.30 -54.73 -8.17
CA ASP A 226 88.72 -56.08 -7.76
C ASP A 226 88.97 -56.99 -8.97
N HIS A 227 88.09 -56.94 -9.98
CA HIS A 227 88.31 -57.63 -11.25
C HIS A 227 89.57 -57.12 -11.96
N ASN A 228 89.80 -55.80 -12.01
CA ASN A 228 91.03 -55.24 -12.61
C ASN A 228 92.28 -55.67 -11.84
N ASN A 229 92.23 -55.73 -10.51
CA ASN A 229 93.32 -56.23 -9.68
C ASN A 229 93.56 -57.73 -9.94
N SER A 230 92.51 -58.54 -9.97
CA SER A 230 92.61 -59.98 -10.27
C SER A 230 93.16 -60.24 -11.68
N LEU A 231 92.78 -59.42 -12.67
CA LEU A 231 93.35 -59.47 -14.01
C LEU A 231 94.83 -59.07 -14.02
N ARG A 232 95.22 -58.06 -13.23
CA ARG A 232 96.62 -57.69 -13.04
C ARG A 232 97.41 -58.82 -12.38
N ASP A 233 96.87 -59.44 -11.34
CA ASP A 233 97.51 -60.56 -10.65
C ASP A 233 97.62 -61.78 -11.56
N ALA A 234 96.60 -62.07 -12.35
CA ALA A 234 96.65 -63.11 -13.39
C ALA A 234 97.70 -62.79 -14.45
N GLN A 235 97.84 -61.52 -14.86
CA GLN A 235 98.90 -61.09 -15.77
C GLN A 235 100.28 -61.29 -15.14
N LEU A 236 100.48 -60.88 -13.88
CA LEU A 236 101.73 -61.09 -13.15
C LEU A 236 102.07 -62.59 -13.04
N PHE A 237 101.08 -63.45 -12.78
CA PHE A 237 101.25 -64.90 -12.77
C PHE A 237 101.61 -65.44 -14.16
N ILE A 238 100.98 -64.97 -15.22
CA ILE A 238 101.34 -65.34 -16.60
C ILE A 238 102.78 -64.94 -16.90
N ASP A 239 103.18 -63.72 -16.54
CA ASP A 239 104.54 -63.22 -16.72
C ASP A 239 105.55 -64.09 -15.93
N GLU A 240 105.21 -64.49 -14.71
CA GLU A 240 106.04 -65.38 -13.87
C GLU A 240 106.11 -66.81 -14.43
N VAL A 241 105.01 -67.36 -14.95
CA VAL A 241 105.00 -68.64 -15.68
C VAL A 241 105.86 -68.54 -16.94
N GLU A 242 105.82 -67.41 -17.63
CA GLU A 242 106.65 -67.19 -18.81
C GLU A 242 108.14 -67.07 -18.44
N GLU A 243 108.46 -66.42 -17.32
CA GLU A 243 109.83 -66.33 -16.81
C GLU A 243 110.35 -67.69 -16.29
N THR A 244 109.52 -68.47 -15.59
CA THR A 244 109.85 -69.84 -15.18
C THR A 244 110.00 -70.77 -16.39
N LYS A 245 109.18 -70.61 -17.44
CA LYS A 245 109.37 -71.31 -18.72
C LYS A 245 110.74 -70.95 -19.33
N LYS A 246 111.14 -69.68 -19.33
CA LYS A 246 112.48 -69.23 -19.75
C LYS A 246 113.59 -69.85 -18.88
N ARG A 247 113.44 -69.86 -17.54
CA ARG A 247 114.37 -70.53 -16.62
C ARG A 247 114.46 -72.04 -16.86
N SER A 248 113.33 -72.71 -17.09
CA SER A 248 113.27 -74.14 -17.43
C SER A 248 113.97 -74.42 -18.75
N ALA A 249 113.77 -73.58 -19.77
CA ALA A 249 114.48 -73.69 -21.04
C ALA A 249 116.00 -73.51 -20.85
N ALA A 250 116.43 -72.54 -20.04
CA ALA A 250 117.84 -72.35 -19.70
C ALA A 250 118.44 -73.52 -18.91
N LEU A 251 117.70 -74.08 -17.94
CA LEU A 251 118.11 -75.29 -17.21
C LEU A 251 118.20 -76.50 -18.12
N LYS A 252 117.26 -76.67 -19.07
CA LYS A 252 117.35 -77.72 -20.09
C LYS A 252 118.61 -77.56 -20.95
N ASP A 253 118.94 -76.35 -21.38
CA ASP A 253 120.17 -76.07 -22.13
C ASP A 253 121.44 -76.38 -21.30
N VAL A 254 121.43 -76.08 -19.99
CA VAL A 254 122.53 -76.47 -19.07
C VAL A 254 122.63 -77.98 -18.91
N ILE A 255 121.50 -78.69 -18.74
CA ILE A 255 121.47 -80.16 -18.65
C ILE A 255 121.95 -80.79 -19.96
N GLU A 256 121.57 -80.23 -21.11
CA GLU A 256 122.01 -80.70 -22.43
C GLU A 256 123.52 -80.49 -22.60
N LYS A 257 124.03 -79.33 -22.20
CA LYS A 257 125.48 -79.07 -22.12
C LYS A 257 126.20 -80.01 -21.15
N MET A 258 125.62 -80.30 -19.99
CA MET A 258 126.18 -81.26 -19.02
C MET A 258 126.18 -82.68 -19.58
N LYS A 259 125.10 -83.14 -20.22
CA LYS A 259 125.05 -84.44 -20.91
C LYS A 259 126.09 -84.56 -22.02
N ILE A 260 126.28 -83.51 -22.82
CA ILE A 260 127.33 -83.46 -23.84
C ILE A 260 128.72 -83.54 -23.17
N LYS A 261 128.89 -82.91 -22.01
CA LYS A 261 130.14 -82.96 -21.24
C LYS A 261 130.38 -84.33 -20.61
N GLU A 262 129.34 -84.98 -20.10
CA GLU A 262 129.37 -86.36 -19.58
C GLU A 262 129.69 -87.36 -20.69
N LEU A 263 129.06 -87.24 -21.86
CA LEU A 263 129.40 -88.04 -23.03
C LEU A 263 130.86 -87.85 -23.43
N LYS A 264 131.38 -86.61 -23.39
CA LYS A 264 132.81 -86.35 -23.63
C LYS A 264 133.73 -86.96 -22.56
N ASN A 265 133.33 -86.96 -21.29
CA ASN A 265 134.11 -87.60 -20.22
C ASN A 265 134.11 -89.12 -20.35
N LEU A 266 132.96 -89.74 -20.67
CA LEU A 266 132.86 -91.17 -20.95
C LEU A 266 133.68 -91.57 -22.18
N GLU A 267 133.73 -90.72 -23.22
CA GLU A 267 134.58 -90.90 -24.40
C GLU A 267 136.08 -90.82 -24.03
N GLN A 268 136.45 -89.95 -23.09
CA GLN A 268 137.82 -89.83 -22.59
C GLN A 268 138.23 -91.01 -21.69
N GLU A 269 137.33 -91.50 -20.83
CA GLU A 269 137.55 -92.70 -20.02
C GLU A 269 137.67 -93.96 -20.89
N LYS A 270 136.85 -94.08 -21.94
CA LYS A 270 136.96 -95.17 -22.92
C LYS A 270 138.32 -95.16 -23.61
N LYS A 271 138.82 -93.98 -24.04
CA LYS A 271 140.18 -93.84 -24.61
C LYS A 271 141.29 -94.16 -23.61
N ALA A 272 141.12 -93.83 -22.34
CA ALA A 272 142.08 -94.17 -21.29
C ALA A 272 142.12 -95.69 -21.02
N LEU A 273 140.97 -96.36 -21.07
CA LEU A 273 140.88 -97.82 -20.93
C LEU A 273 141.51 -98.55 -22.13
N GLU A 274 141.26 -98.08 -23.35
CA GLU A 274 141.84 -98.64 -24.59
C GLU A 274 143.37 -98.49 -24.62
N SER A 275 143.91 -97.37 -24.12
CA SER A 275 145.37 -97.16 -24.01
C SER A 275 146.02 -98.07 -22.97
N ASN A 276 145.35 -98.36 -21.85
CA ASN A 276 145.84 -99.29 -20.83
C ASN A 276 145.83 -100.75 -21.30
N PHE A 277 144.81 -101.15 -22.07
CA PHE A 277 144.78 -102.49 -22.68
C PHE A 277 145.94 -102.71 -23.66
N HIS A 278 146.39 -101.67 -24.37
CA HIS A 278 147.53 -101.79 -25.29
C HIS A 278 148.88 -101.97 -24.55
N LYS A 279 149.06 -101.35 -23.39
CA LYS A 279 150.28 -101.50 -22.56
C LYS A 279 150.41 -102.89 -21.93
N VAL A 280 149.30 -103.51 -21.51
CA VAL A 280 149.31 -104.87 -20.94
C VAL A 280 149.63 -105.93 -22.01
N ARG A 281 149.20 -105.70 -23.27
CA ARG A 281 149.43 -106.63 -24.38
C ARG A 281 150.90 -106.73 -24.81
N LEU A 282 151.66 -105.64 -24.75
CA LEU A 282 153.08 -105.63 -25.13
C LEU A 282 153.98 -106.21 -24.02
N SER A 283 153.58 -106.10 -22.75
CA SER A 283 154.31 -106.69 -21.61
C SER A 283 154.29 -108.22 -21.62
N ASN A 284 153.18 -108.84 -22.06
CA ASN A 284 153.02 -110.29 -22.11
C ASN A 284 153.64 -110.99 -23.35
N GLN A 285 154.06 -110.24 -24.38
CA GLN A 285 154.72 -110.84 -25.55
C GLN A 285 156.24 -111.00 -25.39
N SER A 286 156.90 -110.19 -24.54
CA SER A 286 158.36 -110.27 -24.36
C SER A 286 158.77 -111.38 -23.38
N SER A 287 157.94 -111.66 -22.36
CA SER A 287 158.18 -112.72 -21.37
C SER A 287 158.01 -114.15 -21.91
N LEU A 288 157.39 -114.33 -23.08
CA LEU A 288 157.22 -115.64 -23.74
C LEU A 288 158.34 -116.02 -24.71
N LEU A 289 159.21 -115.08 -25.11
CA LEU A 289 160.41 -115.42 -25.91
C LEU A 289 161.57 -115.95 -25.05
N ASN A 290 161.67 -115.53 -23.78
CA ASN A 290 162.74 -115.98 -22.87
C ASN A 290 162.56 -117.43 -22.35
N VAL A 291 161.38 -118.03 -22.49
CA VAL A 291 161.11 -119.41 -22.00
C VAL A 291 161.17 -120.46 -23.12
N LYS A 292 161.20 -120.05 -24.40
CA LYS A 292 161.16 -120.99 -25.54
C LYS A 292 162.51 -121.38 -26.14
N MET A 293 163.62 -120.78 -25.72
CA MET A 293 164.95 -121.13 -26.24
C MET A 293 165.78 -122.02 -25.30
N GLU A 294 165.37 -122.20 -24.04
CA GLU A 294 165.98 -123.17 -23.10
C GLU A 294 165.49 -124.62 -23.32
N ILE A 295 164.48 -124.87 -24.16
CA ILE A 295 163.87 -126.20 -24.35
C ILE A 295 164.33 -126.92 -25.65
N TRP A 296 165.22 -126.32 -26.45
CA TRP A 296 165.69 -126.95 -27.71
C TRP A 296 167.13 -127.49 -27.66
N MET A 297 167.57 -127.99 -26.49
CA MET A 297 168.89 -128.62 -26.31
C MET A 297 168.88 -130.10 -25.86
N GLU A 298 167.77 -130.85 -25.95
CA GLU A 298 167.75 -132.21 -25.34
C GLU A 298 167.14 -133.40 -26.13
N ASN A 299 167.03 -133.37 -27.47
CA ASN A 299 166.92 -134.58 -28.33
C ASN A 299 167.15 -134.17 -29.80
N GLY A 300 168.17 -134.54 -30.59
CA GLY A 300 169.23 -135.54 -30.48
C GLY A 300 169.60 -136.06 -31.88
N HIS A 301 170.27 -135.24 -32.72
CA HIS A 301 171.39 -135.62 -33.60
C HIS A 301 171.91 -134.38 -34.35
N PHE A 302 173.23 -134.36 -34.46
CA PHE A 302 174.10 -133.23 -34.75
C PHE A 302 173.94 -132.65 -36.17
N PHE A 303 173.97 -131.31 -36.24
CA PHE A 303 174.32 -130.45 -37.37
C PHE A 303 173.79 -130.84 -38.76
N ILE A 304 172.76 -130.10 -39.22
CA ILE A 304 172.71 -129.36 -40.51
C ILE A 304 171.94 -128.05 -40.22
#